data_AF-A0A376WVD1-F1
#
_entry.id   AF-A0A376WVD1-F1
#
_cell.length_a   1.000
_cell.length_b   1.000
_cell.length_c   1.000
_cell.angle_alpha   90.00
_cell.angle_beta   90.00
_cell.angle_gamma   90.00
#
_symmetry.space_group_name_H-M   'P 1'
#
loop_
_entity.id
_entity.type
_entity.pdbx_description
1 polymer ?
#
loop_
_entity_poly.entity_id
_entity_poly.type
_entity_poly.pdbx_seq_one_letter_code
_entity_poly.pdbx_strand_id
1 'polypeptide(L)'
;METLSHMRPLRGDRLMIISNGAAPAALALDALWSRNGKLATLSEETCQKLRDALPEHVAISNPLDLRDDASSEHYIKTLDILLHSQDFDALMVIHSPSAAAPATESAQVLIEAVKHHPRSKYVSLLTNWCGEHSSQEARRLFSEAGLPTYRTPEGTITAFMHMVEYRRNQKQLRETPALPSNLTSNTAEAHLLLQQAIAEGATSLDTHEVQPILQAYGMNTLPTWIASDSTEAVHIAEQIGYPVALKLRSPDIPHKSEVQGVMLYLRTANEVQQAANAIFDRVKMAWPQARVHGLLVQSMANRAGAQELRVVVEHDPVFGPLIMLGEGGVEWRPEDQAVVALPPLNMNLARYLVIQGSKVKRFVRAVRYAHWMLQA
;
A
#
# COMPACT_ATOMS: atom_id res chain seq x y z
N MET A 1 22.30 11.48 4.35
CA MET A 1 21.64 10.15 4.31
C MET A 1 22.71 9.09 4.08
N GLU A 2 23.49 8.75 5.11
CA GLU A 2 24.59 7.76 5.04
C GLU A 2 24.07 6.33 4.77
N THR A 3 22.84 6.06 5.19
CA THR A 3 22.09 4.82 5.00
C THR A 3 22.08 4.32 3.55
N LEU A 4 21.82 5.18 2.57
CA LEU A 4 21.72 4.77 1.16
C LEU A 4 23.07 4.76 0.43
N SER A 5 24.05 5.54 0.91
CA SER A 5 25.38 5.63 0.29
C SER A 5 26.32 4.52 0.73
N HIS A 6 26.19 4.03 1.97
CA HIS A 6 27.10 3.02 2.55
C HIS A 6 26.49 1.63 2.71
N MET A 7 25.16 1.48 2.67
CA MET A 7 24.55 0.15 2.88
C MET A 7 24.48 -0.72 1.64
N ARG A 8 24.85 -1.98 1.86
CA ARG A 8 24.68 -3.05 0.90
C ARG A 8 23.20 -3.44 0.80
N PRO A 9 22.75 -3.96 -0.36
CA PRO A 9 21.39 -4.47 -0.49
C PRO A 9 21.10 -5.55 0.56
N LEU A 10 20.04 -5.36 1.34
CA LEU A 10 19.56 -6.39 2.26
C LEU A 10 19.24 -7.66 1.48
N ARG A 11 19.57 -8.83 2.05
CA ARG A 11 19.20 -10.15 1.48
C ARG A 11 17.88 -10.71 2.01
N GLY A 12 17.39 -10.19 3.12
CA GLY A 12 16.12 -10.54 3.76
C GLY A 12 15.71 -9.48 4.78
N ASP A 13 14.76 -9.83 5.65
CA ASP A 13 14.15 -8.90 6.61
C ASP A 13 14.26 -9.36 8.08
N ARG A 14 15.07 -10.40 8.37
CA ARG A 14 15.31 -10.91 9.72
C ARG A 14 16.49 -10.19 10.39
N LEU A 15 16.20 -9.43 11.44
CA LEU A 15 17.18 -8.66 12.20
C LEU A 15 17.66 -9.41 13.45
N MET A 16 18.97 -9.54 13.60
CA MET A 16 19.61 -9.91 14.87
C MET A 16 20.11 -8.65 15.57
N ILE A 17 19.85 -8.53 16.88
CA ILE A 17 20.30 -7.39 17.69
C ILE A 17 21.26 -7.89 18.77
N ILE A 18 22.43 -7.27 18.88
CA ILE A 18 23.38 -7.43 19.99
C ILE A 18 23.40 -6.11 20.76
N SER A 19 23.37 -6.16 22.09
CA SER A 19 23.47 -4.98 22.95
C SER A 19 24.26 -5.29 24.21
N ASN A 20 24.95 -4.31 24.80
CA ASN A 20 25.47 -4.38 26.17
C ASN A 20 24.57 -3.65 27.18
N GLY A 21 23.35 -3.31 26.78
CA GLY A 21 22.38 -2.65 27.64
C GLY A 21 20.95 -3.06 27.28
N ALA A 22 20.19 -3.45 28.30
CA ALA A 22 18.80 -3.86 28.15
C ALA A 22 17.89 -2.72 27.66
N ALA A 23 18.08 -1.50 28.15
CA ALA A 23 17.23 -0.36 27.77
C ALA A 23 17.38 0.05 26.29
N PRO A 24 18.60 0.24 25.74
CA PRO A 24 18.77 0.46 24.30
C PRO A 24 18.21 -0.67 23.42
N ALA A 25 18.35 -1.92 23.86
CA ALA A 25 17.78 -3.07 23.16
C ALA A 25 16.25 -3.06 23.16
N ALA A 26 15.62 -2.71 24.29
CA ALA A 26 14.18 -2.55 24.40
C ALA A 26 13.64 -1.44 23.48
N LEU A 27 14.32 -0.28 23.43
CA LEU A 27 13.97 0.81 22.52
C LEU A 27 14.06 0.38 21.04
N ALA A 28 15.10 -0.37 20.68
CA ALA A 28 15.22 -0.93 19.33
C ALA A 28 14.05 -1.90 19.02
N LEU A 29 13.69 -2.74 19.99
CA LEU A 29 12.64 -3.73 19.84
C LEU A 29 11.25 -3.10 19.66
N ASP A 30 10.91 -2.11 20.48
CA ASP A 30 9.66 -1.35 20.37
C ASP A 30 9.56 -0.64 19.02
N ALA A 31 10.65 0.01 18.59
CA ALA A 31 10.72 0.64 17.28
C ALA A 31 10.54 -0.38 16.14
N LEU A 32 11.11 -1.58 16.26
CA LEU A 32 11.01 -2.63 15.24
C LEU A 32 9.58 -3.16 15.13
N TRP A 33 8.94 -3.45 16.26
CA TRP A 33 7.56 -3.95 16.30
C TRP A 33 6.55 -2.93 15.81
N SER A 34 6.72 -1.65 16.14
CA SER A 34 5.86 -0.56 15.65
C SER A 34 5.83 -0.46 14.12
N ARG A 35 6.87 -0.98 13.43
CA ARG A 35 7.03 -0.98 11.98
C ARG A 35 6.86 -2.36 11.34
N ASN A 36 6.33 -3.34 12.09
CA ASN A 36 6.16 -4.72 11.63
C ASN A 36 7.47 -5.37 11.12
N GLY A 37 8.60 -5.03 11.74
CA GLY A 37 9.88 -5.69 11.50
C GLY A 37 9.92 -7.09 12.08
N LYS A 38 10.88 -7.91 11.62
CA LYS A 38 11.04 -9.31 12.06
C LYS A 38 12.38 -9.50 12.75
N LEU A 39 12.34 -10.15 13.91
CA LEU A 39 13.54 -10.65 14.55
C LEU A 39 13.99 -11.97 13.90
N ALA A 40 15.30 -12.20 13.90
CA ALA A 40 15.89 -13.47 13.55
C ALA A 40 15.64 -14.51 14.66
N THR A 41 15.40 -15.76 14.24
CA THR A 41 15.32 -16.92 15.13
C THR A 41 16.62 -17.70 14.98
N LEU A 42 17.38 -17.84 16.06
CA LEU A 42 18.65 -18.57 16.07
C LEU A 42 18.40 -20.08 16.08
N SER A 43 19.23 -20.82 15.33
CA SER A 43 19.25 -22.29 15.38
C SER A 43 19.85 -22.79 16.69
N GLU A 44 19.51 -24.01 17.07
CA GLU A 44 20.01 -24.63 18.31
C GLU A 44 21.54 -24.76 18.32
N GLU A 45 22.15 -25.01 17.15
CA GLU A 45 23.61 -25.03 16.99
C GLU A 45 24.25 -23.67 17.32
N THR A 46 23.71 -22.58 16.77
CA THR A 46 24.20 -21.23 17.06
C THR A 46 24.01 -20.88 18.54
N CYS A 47 22.85 -21.24 19.10
CA CYS A 47 22.57 -21.04 20.52
C CYS A 47 23.59 -21.76 21.41
N GLN A 48 23.96 -23.00 21.08
CA GLN A 48 24.94 -23.74 21.88
C GLN A 48 26.34 -23.11 21.81
N LYS A 49 26.81 -22.74 20.60
CA LYS A 49 28.11 -22.06 20.45
C LYS A 49 28.17 -20.74 21.21
N LEU A 50 27.06 -19.99 21.25
CA LEU A 50 26.97 -18.75 22.04
C LEU A 50 27.01 -19.04 23.55
N ARG A 51 26.33 -20.07 24.05
CA ARG A 51 26.40 -20.48 25.47
C ARG A 51 27.81 -20.88 25.89
N ASP A 52 28.53 -21.59 25.01
CA ASP A 52 29.88 -22.06 25.31
C ASP A 52 30.91 -20.91 25.33
N ALA A 53 30.66 -19.84 24.56
CA ALA A 53 31.58 -18.71 24.41
C ALA A 53 31.29 -17.52 25.34
N LEU A 54 30.08 -17.43 25.90
CA LEU A 54 29.63 -16.31 26.73
C LEU A 54 29.45 -16.73 28.20
N PRO A 55 29.52 -15.79 29.15
CA PRO A 55 29.27 -16.07 30.55
C PRO A 55 27.87 -16.66 30.79
N GLU A 56 27.73 -17.55 31.79
CA GLU A 56 26.47 -18.26 32.09
C GLU A 56 25.27 -17.34 32.40
N HIS A 57 25.53 -16.11 32.83
CA HIS A 57 24.49 -15.13 33.17
C HIS A 57 23.89 -14.42 31.93
N VAL A 58 24.47 -14.62 30.74
CA VAL A 58 23.98 -14.05 29.48
C VAL A 58 22.89 -14.96 28.91
N ALA A 59 21.67 -14.43 28.83
CA ALA A 59 20.54 -15.16 28.24
C ALA A 59 20.62 -15.11 26.71
N ILE A 60 20.78 -16.28 26.07
CA ILE A 60 20.82 -16.38 24.62
C ILE A 60 19.41 -16.19 24.05
N SER A 61 19.15 -14.99 23.54
CA SER A 61 17.87 -14.61 22.90
C SER A 61 18.13 -13.53 21.85
N ASN A 62 17.06 -13.05 21.20
CA ASN A 62 17.13 -11.90 20.29
C ASN A 62 16.10 -10.86 20.76
N PRO A 63 16.52 -9.68 21.26
CA PRO A 63 17.90 -9.18 21.34
C PRO A 63 18.83 -9.98 22.26
N LEU A 64 20.11 -10.08 21.87
CA LEU A 64 21.17 -10.67 22.69
C LEU A 64 21.80 -9.59 23.58
N ASP A 65 21.47 -9.61 24.87
CA ASP A 65 21.99 -8.69 25.88
C ASP A 65 23.26 -9.25 26.54
N LEU A 66 24.43 -8.73 26.14
CA LEU A 66 25.74 -9.07 26.68
C LEU A 66 26.00 -8.50 28.08
N ARG A 67 25.06 -7.73 28.64
CA ARG A 67 25.18 -7.01 29.93
C ARG A 67 26.22 -5.89 29.93
N ASP A 68 26.24 -5.13 31.02
CA ASP A 68 27.00 -3.89 31.19
C ASP A 68 28.51 -4.11 31.39
N ASP A 69 28.90 -5.30 31.83
CA ASP A 69 30.29 -5.76 31.97
C ASP A 69 30.88 -6.35 30.68
N ALA A 70 30.13 -6.30 29.56
CA ALA A 70 30.60 -6.77 28.27
C ALA A 70 31.87 -6.06 27.82
N SER A 71 32.97 -6.82 27.68
CA SER A 71 34.23 -6.34 27.11
C SER A 71 34.18 -6.31 25.58
N SER A 72 35.12 -5.60 24.95
CA SER A 72 35.30 -5.65 23.49
C SER A 72 35.50 -7.08 22.96
N GLU A 73 36.10 -7.97 23.76
CA GLU A 73 36.31 -9.38 23.40
C GLU A 73 34.98 -10.15 23.32
N HIS A 74 34.03 -9.88 24.22
CA HIS A 74 32.69 -10.49 24.18
C HIS A 74 31.95 -10.10 22.89
N TYR A 75 32.07 -8.84 22.45
CA TYR A 75 31.49 -8.41 21.18
C TYR A 75 32.08 -9.15 19.99
N ILE A 76 33.40 -9.36 19.96
CA ILE A 76 34.07 -10.03 18.84
C ILE A 76 33.73 -11.52 18.79
N LYS A 77 33.79 -12.23 19.93
CA LYS A 77 33.40 -13.65 19.98
C LYS A 77 31.96 -13.83 19.52
N THR A 78 31.05 -13.00 20.01
CA THR A 78 29.63 -13.02 19.60
C THR A 78 29.48 -12.75 18.10
N LEU A 79 30.15 -11.70 17.61
CA LEU A 79 30.12 -11.33 16.20
C LEU A 79 30.64 -12.46 15.31
N ASP A 80 31.75 -13.09 15.68
CA ASP A 80 32.36 -14.17 14.91
C ASP A 80 31.42 -15.38 14.80
N ILE A 81 30.83 -15.82 15.91
CA ILE A 81 29.86 -16.93 15.93
C ILE A 81 28.64 -16.61 15.05
N LEU A 82 28.09 -15.41 15.18
CA LEU A 82 26.94 -14.98 14.38
C LEU A 82 27.29 -14.86 12.90
N LEU A 83 28.45 -14.30 12.55
CA LEU A 83 28.90 -14.23 11.16
C LEU A 83 29.16 -15.61 10.55
N HIS A 84 29.29 -16.70 11.33
CA HIS A 84 29.27 -18.06 10.80
C HIS A 84 27.85 -18.65 10.61
N SER A 85 26.81 -18.09 11.23
CA SER A 85 25.43 -18.60 11.23
C SER A 85 24.50 -17.98 10.17
N GLN A 86 23.73 -18.79 9.42
CA GLN A 86 22.76 -18.31 8.39
C GLN A 86 21.39 -17.87 8.93
N ASP A 87 21.28 -17.71 10.25
CA ASP A 87 20.01 -17.52 10.94
C ASP A 87 19.42 -16.10 10.82
N PHE A 88 20.21 -15.13 10.35
CA PHE A 88 19.80 -13.73 10.20
C PHE A 88 20.24 -13.11 8.86
N ASP A 89 19.58 -12.01 8.48
CA ASP A 89 19.83 -11.30 7.22
C ASP A 89 20.53 -9.95 7.45
N ALA A 90 20.30 -9.33 8.61
CA ALA A 90 20.97 -8.12 9.08
C ALA A 90 21.34 -8.24 10.55
N LEU A 91 22.44 -7.59 10.92
CA LEU A 91 22.95 -7.54 12.29
C LEU A 91 23.02 -6.09 12.76
N MET A 92 22.38 -5.79 13.88
CA MET A 92 22.47 -4.51 14.57
C MET A 92 23.30 -4.68 15.84
N VAL A 93 24.36 -3.91 15.96
CA VAL A 93 25.21 -3.88 17.16
C VAL A 93 24.95 -2.58 17.89
N ILE A 94 24.42 -2.68 19.11
CA ILE A 94 24.17 -1.58 20.01
C ILE A 94 25.28 -1.57 21.06
N HIS A 95 25.84 -0.38 21.30
CA HIS A 95 26.89 -0.19 22.26
C HIS A 95 26.66 1.08 23.08
N SER A 96 26.52 0.89 24.39
CA SER A 96 26.54 1.95 25.40
C SER A 96 27.93 1.98 26.03
N PRO A 97 28.72 3.07 25.87
CA PRO A 97 30.09 3.13 26.37
C PRO A 97 30.16 2.89 27.89
N SER A 98 31.08 2.03 28.31
CA SER A 98 31.35 1.74 29.72
C SER A 98 32.87 1.74 30.00
N ALA A 99 33.28 1.64 31.26
CA ALA A 99 34.69 1.53 31.61
C ALA A 99 35.32 0.21 31.08
N ALA A 100 34.52 -0.85 30.98
CA ALA A 100 34.96 -2.16 30.49
C ALA A 100 35.03 -2.24 28.95
N ALA A 101 34.30 -1.37 28.25
CA ALA A 101 34.29 -1.28 26.80
C ALA A 101 34.22 0.19 26.35
N PRO A 102 35.38 0.85 26.18
CA PRO A 102 35.46 2.21 25.67
C PRO A 102 34.99 2.29 24.21
N ALA A 103 34.14 3.28 23.91
CA ALA A 103 33.47 3.42 22.62
C ALA A 103 34.38 3.27 21.39
N THR A 104 35.51 3.98 21.40
CA THR A 104 36.45 4.07 20.26
C THR A 104 37.24 2.78 20.07
N GLU A 105 37.71 2.17 21.15
CA GLU A 105 38.48 0.92 21.10
C GLU A 105 37.57 -0.23 20.62
N SER A 106 36.36 -0.35 21.19
CA SER A 106 35.39 -1.34 20.76
C SER A 106 35.00 -1.16 19.28
N ALA A 107 34.91 0.09 18.80
CA ALA A 107 34.65 0.37 17.39
C ALA A 107 35.78 -0.07 16.47
N GLN A 108 37.05 0.25 16.81
CA GLN A 108 38.22 -0.17 16.03
C GLN A 108 38.31 -1.69 15.91
N VAL A 109 38.13 -2.37 17.04
CA VAL A 109 38.18 -3.84 17.12
C VAL A 109 37.05 -4.47 16.29
N LEU A 110 35.82 -3.92 16.37
CA LEU A 110 34.69 -4.37 15.55
C LEU A 110 34.95 -4.16 14.06
N ILE A 111 35.44 -2.98 13.65
CA ILE A 111 35.76 -2.66 12.26
C ILE A 111 36.76 -3.67 11.70
N GLU A 112 37.80 -3.99 12.46
CA GLU A 112 38.85 -4.91 12.05
C GLU A 112 38.33 -6.35 11.91
N ALA A 113 37.53 -6.83 12.87
CA ALA A 113 36.91 -8.15 12.79
C ALA A 113 35.97 -8.28 11.58
N VAL A 114 35.15 -7.25 11.32
CA VAL A 114 34.24 -7.22 10.16
C VAL A 114 35.03 -7.21 8.86
N LYS A 115 36.15 -6.50 8.79
CA LYS A 115 37.00 -6.44 7.59
C LYS A 115 37.63 -7.79 7.24
N HIS A 116 38.04 -8.56 8.24
CA HIS A 116 38.69 -9.86 8.06
C HIS A 116 37.71 -11.02 7.81
N HIS A 117 36.46 -10.90 8.28
CA HIS A 117 35.51 -12.00 8.16
C HIS A 117 34.96 -12.13 6.72
N PRO A 118 35.09 -13.29 6.03
CA PRO A 118 34.73 -13.43 4.62
C PRO A 118 33.24 -13.17 4.35
N ARG A 119 32.38 -13.49 5.33
CA ARG A 119 30.94 -13.32 5.22
C ARG A 119 30.43 -11.90 5.50
N SER A 120 31.25 -11.01 6.05
CA SER A 120 30.83 -9.62 6.30
C SER A 120 30.36 -8.93 5.02
N LYS A 121 30.89 -9.35 3.86
CA LYS A 121 30.50 -8.92 2.51
C LYS A 121 29.03 -9.19 2.17
N TYR A 122 28.40 -10.14 2.86
CA TYR A 122 27.08 -10.66 2.52
C TYR A 122 26.00 -10.35 3.56
N VAL A 123 26.38 -9.81 4.72
CA VAL A 123 25.49 -9.43 5.81
C VAL A 123 25.46 -7.91 5.89
N SER A 124 24.28 -7.33 6.13
CA SER A 124 24.19 -5.89 6.42
C SER A 124 24.40 -5.65 7.90
N LEU A 125 25.50 -4.96 8.25
CA LEU A 125 25.83 -4.58 9.61
C LEU A 125 25.40 -3.13 9.86
N LEU A 126 24.67 -2.92 10.93
CA LEU A 126 24.22 -1.61 11.42
C LEU A 126 24.82 -1.39 12.81
N THR A 127 25.35 -0.21 13.06
CA THR A 127 25.93 0.11 14.37
C THR A 127 25.16 1.23 15.05
N ASN A 128 24.88 1.07 16.34
CA ASN A 128 24.32 2.11 17.18
C ASN A 128 25.23 2.34 18.39
N TRP A 129 26.03 3.40 18.34
CA TRP A 129 26.90 3.78 19.46
C TRP A 129 26.25 4.93 20.20
N CYS A 130 25.77 4.66 21.42
CA CYS A 130 25.06 5.61 22.26
C CYS A 130 25.99 6.68 22.83
N GLY A 131 25.44 7.85 23.18
CA GLY A 131 26.18 8.99 23.73
C GLY A 131 26.65 9.97 22.67
N GLU A 132 26.46 11.27 22.90
CA GLU A 132 26.79 12.29 21.88
C GLU A 132 28.31 12.46 21.77
N HIS A 133 28.97 12.93 22.83
CA HIS A 133 30.42 13.20 22.79
C HIS A 133 31.27 11.93 22.94
N SER A 134 30.90 11.02 23.84
CA SER A 134 31.69 9.82 24.16
C SER A 134 31.84 8.84 23.00
N SER A 135 30.94 8.88 22.03
CA SER A 135 30.91 7.98 20.87
C SER A 135 31.12 8.69 19.53
N GLN A 136 31.42 9.99 19.54
CA GLN A 136 31.57 10.77 18.31
C GLN A 136 32.70 10.21 17.42
N GLU A 137 33.85 9.92 18.02
CA GLU A 137 35.01 9.38 17.31
C GLU A 137 34.75 7.95 16.80
N ALA A 138 34.15 7.10 17.63
CA ALA A 138 33.73 5.76 17.23
C ALA A 138 32.82 5.78 15.98
N ARG A 139 31.84 6.69 15.94
CA ARG A 139 30.97 6.86 14.78
C ARG A 139 31.73 7.36 13.54
N ARG A 140 32.65 8.31 13.70
CA ARG A 140 33.50 8.77 12.58
C ARG A 140 34.27 7.60 11.96
N LEU A 141 34.88 6.74 12.79
CA LEU A 141 35.62 5.56 12.34
C LEU A 141 34.72 4.56 11.59
N PHE A 142 33.48 4.34 12.04
CA PHE A 142 32.53 3.49 11.32
C PHE A 142 32.18 4.07 9.94
N SER A 143 31.87 5.36 9.86
CA SER A 143 31.54 6.02 8.59
C SER A 143 32.73 5.96 7.61
N GLU A 144 33.97 6.17 8.08
CA GLU A 144 35.19 6.03 7.28
C GLU A 144 35.43 4.59 6.79
N ALA A 145 35.07 3.60 7.61
CA ALA A 145 35.10 2.19 7.22
C ALA A 145 33.93 1.77 6.29
N GLY A 146 33.01 2.68 5.97
CA GLY A 146 31.81 2.41 5.19
C GLY A 146 30.77 1.55 5.93
N LEU A 147 30.80 1.55 7.26
CA LEU A 147 29.82 0.89 8.10
C LEU A 147 28.78 1.91 8.59
N PRO A 148 27.48 1.69 8.32
CA PRO A 148 26.42 2.58 8.76
C PRO A 148 26.37 2.67 10.28
N THR A 149 26.35 3.89 10.79
CA THR A 149 26.35 4.17 12.22
C THR A 149 25.32 5.22 12.60
N TYR A 150 24.72 5.07 13.76
CA TYR A 150 23.62 5.90 14.22
C TYR A 150 23.74 6.22 15.72
N ARG A 151 23.13 7.33 16.11
CA ARG A 151 23.15 7.83 17.50
C ARG A 151 22.12 7.16 18.39
N THR A 152 20.94 6.85 17.84
CA THR A 152 19.81 6.27 18.59
C THR A 152 19.40 4.90 18.05
N PRO A 153 18.96 3.97 18.93
CA PRO A 153 18.41 2.69 18.50
C PRO A 153 17.24 2.84 17.51
N GLU A 154 16.32 3.75 17.78
CA GLU A 154 15.14 4.02 16.96
C GLU A 154 15.51 4.55 15.57
N GLY A 155 16.53 5.42 15.49
CA GLY A 155 17.05 5.92 14.22
C GLY A 155 17.68 4.81 13.39
N THR A 156 18.38 3.88 14.04
CA THR A 156 18.97 2.69 13.40
C THR A 156 17.88 1.79 12.82
N ILE A 157 16.85 1.50 13.61
CA ILE A 157 15.71 0.68 13.18
C ILE A 157 14.93 1.36 12.06
N THR A 158 14.75 2.67 12.15
CA THR A 158 14.12 3.47 11.10
C THR A 158 14.85 3.30 9.77
N ALA A 159 16.16 3.45 9.80
CA ALA A 159 17.02 3.28 8.63
C ALA A 159 16.96 1.85 8.07
N PHE A 160 17.00 0.83 8.94
CA PHE A 160 16.85 -0.58 8.54
C PHE A 160 15.49 -0.84 7.86
N MET A 161 14.40 -0.36 8.45
CA MET A 161 13.06 -0.60 7.92
C MET A 161 12.84 0.08 6.57
N HIS A 162 13.40 1.28 6.34
CA HIS A 162 13.36 1.90 5.01
C HIS A 162 14.01 1.02 3.93
N MET A 163 15.09 0.29 4.26
CA MET A 163 15.69 -0.63 3.31
C MET A 163 14.83 -1.88 3.08
N VAL A 164 14.21 -2.41 4.14
CA VAL A 164 13.30 -3.56 4.04
C VAL A 164 12.13 -3.20 3.13
N GLU A 165 11.53 -2.03 3.32
CA GLU A 165 10.45 -1.49 2.50
C GLU A 165 10.92 -1.25 1.07
N TYR A 166 12.07 -0.61 0.87
CA TYR A 166 12.65 -0.41 -0.45
C TYR A 166 12.84 -1.73 -1.21
N ARG A 167 13.37 -2.77 -0.55
CA ARG A 167 13.52 -4.10 -1.15
C ARG A 167 12.17 -4.74 -1.46
N ARG A 168 11.19 -4.64 -0.56
CA ARG A 168 9.83 -5.16 -0.78
C ARG A 168 9.19 -4.49 -2.00
N ASN A 169 9.32 -3.18 -2.10
CA ASN A 169 8.82 -2.39 -3.23
C ASN A 169 9.54 -2.76 -4.54
N GLN A 170 10.87 -2.89 -4.53
CA GLN A 170 11.64 -3.34 -5.69
C GLN A 170 11.25 -4.74 -6.14
N LYS A 171 11.00 -5.67 -5.20
CA LYS A 171 10.51 -7.02 -5.53
C LYS A 171 9.13 -6.94 -6.19
N GLN A 172 8.22 -6.12 -5.66
CA GLN A 172 6.89 -5.91 -6.23
C GLN A 172 6.94 -5.25 -7.62
N LEU A 173 7.83 -4.28 -7.84
CA LEU A 173 8.03 -3.63 -9.14
C LEU A 173 8.61 -4.59 -10.19
N ARG A 174 9.41 -5.56 -9.77
CA ARG A 174 9.97 -6.61 -10.65
C ARG A 174 9.00 -7.75 -10.95
N GLU A 175 7.89 -7.86 -10.22
CA GLU A 175 6.83 -8.80 -10.57
C GLU A 175 6.12 -8.25 -11.82
N THR A 176 6.39 -8.87 -12.98
CA THR A 176 5.69 -8.54 -14.23
C THR A 176 4.18 -8.61 -13.98
N PRO A 177 3.43 -7.52 -14.23
CA PRO A 177 1.97 -7.55 -14.13
C PRO A 177 1.43 -8.55 -15.16
N ALA A 178 1.11 -9.75 -14.70
CA ALA A 178 0.43 -10.75 -15.52
C ALA A 178 -1.07 -10.54 -15.37
N LEU A 179 -1.77 -10.40 -16.50
CA LEU A 179 -3.22 -10.51 -16.52
C LEU A 179 -3.62 -11.89 -16.01
N PRO A 180 -4.61 -12.00 -15.12
CA PRO A 180 -5.12 -13.29 -14.70
C PRO A 180 -5.57 -14.10 -15.93
N SER A 181 -5.17 -15.38 -16.00
CA SER A 181 -5.41 -16.24 -17.17
C SER A 181 -6.90 -16.51 -17.46
N ASN A 182 -7.77 -16.25 -16.48
CA ASN A 182 -9.22 -16.38 -16.58
C ASN A 182 -9.93 -15.08 -16.95
N LEU A 183 -9.21 -13.98 -17.18
CA LEU A 183 -9.82 -12.72 -17.62
C LEU A 183 -10.03 -12.79 -19.13
N THR A 184 -11.26 -13.14 -19.55
CA THR A 184 -11.66 -13.00 -20.95
C THR A 184 -11.68 -11.52 -21.30
N SER A 185 -10.79 -11.08 -22.18
CA SER A 185 -10.78 -9.70 -22.67
C SER A 185 -10.86 -9.68 -24.20
N ASN A 186 -11.83 -8.94 -24.72
CA ASN A 186 -11.93 -8.59 -26.13
C ASN A 186 -11.47 -7.14 -26.31
N THR A 187 -10.17 -6.91 -26.12
CA THR A 187 -9.57 -5.58 -26.23
C THR A 187 -9.79 -4.95 -27.60
N ALA A 188 -9.87 -5.75 -28.65
CA ALA A 188 -10.14 -5.29 -30.02
C ALA A 188 -11.52 -4.64 -30.15
N GLU A 189 -12.56 -5.27 -29.60
CA GLU A 189 -13.92 -4.72 -29.59
C GLU A 189 -14.01 -3.43 -28.77
N ALA A 190 -13.44 -3.43 -27.56
CA ALA A 190 -13.40 -2.24 -26.72
C ALA A 190 -12.70 -1.05 -27.43
N HIS A 191 -11.56 -1.30 -28.06
CA HIS A 191 -10.84 -0.27 -28.82
C HIS A 191 -11.62 0.21 -30.04
N LEU A 192 -12.32 -0.67 -30.75
CA LEU A 192 -13.15 -0.30 -31.89
C LEU A 192 -14.28 0.66 -31.47
N LEU A 193 -15.00 0.33 -30.39
CA LEU A 193 -16.07 1.18 -29.86
C LEU A 193 -15.55 2.54 -29.39
N LEU A 194 -14.41 2.57 -28.70
CA LEU A 194 -13.77 3.81 -28.26
C LEU A 194 -13.29 4.66 -29.43
N GLN A 195 -12.68 4.04 -30.46
CA GLN A 195 -12.23 4.75 -31.65
C GLN A 195 -13.40 5.35 -32.42
N GLN A 196 -14.53 4.65 -32.51
CA GLN A 196 -15.74 5.17 -33.13
C GLN A 196 -16.25 6.42 -32.37
N ALA A 197 -16.36 6.34 -31.04
CA ALA A 197 -16.78 7.47 -30.22
C ALA A 197 -15.84 8.68 -30.35
N ILE A 198 -14.52 8.45 -30.39
CA ILE A 198 -13.52 9.50 -30.62
C ILE A 198 -13.69 10.13 -32.01
N ALA A 199 -13.93 9.32 -33.05
CA ALA A 199 -14.15 9.79 -34.41
C ALA A 199 -15.43 10.63 -34.54
N GLU A 200 -16.45 10.33 -33.73
CA GLU A 200 -17.69 11.10 -33.60
C GLU A 200 -17.53 12.36 -32.74
N GLY A 201 -16.35 12.59 -32.16
CA GLY A 201 -16.03 13.75 -31.33
C GLY A 201 -16.58 13.67 -29.90
N ALA A 202 -16.95 12.49 -29.43
CA ALA A 202 -17.48 12.31 -28.09
C ALA A 202 -16.38 12.47 -27.01
N THR A 203 -16.65 13.31 -26.02
CA THR A 203 -15.80 13.47 -24.82
C THR A 203 -16.32 12.67 -23.61
N SER A 204 -17.49 12.07 -23.74
CA SER A 204 -18.17 11.27 -22.71
C SER A 204 -19.10 10.26 -23.36
N LEU A 205 -19.30 9.11 -22.73
CA LEU A 205 -20.20 8.05 -23.19
C LEU A 205 -21.38 7.89 -22.23
N ASP A 206 -22.57 7.65 -22.78
CA ASP A 206 -23.77 7.29 -22.03
C ASP A 206 -23.65 5.87 -21.45
N THR A 207 -24.44 5.58 -20.40
CA THR A 207 -24.44 4.28 -19.70
C THR A 207 -24.61 3.07 -20.63
N HIS A 208 -25.43 3.19 -21.68
CA HIS A 208 -25.66 2.11 -22.65
C HIS A 208 -24.49 1.88 -23.61
N GLU A 209 -23.70 2.92 -23.91
CA GLU A 209 -22.52 2.85 -24.78
C GLU A 209 -21.31 2.29 -24.03
N VAL A 210 -21.22 2.56 -22.73
CA VAL A 210 -20.15 2.05 -21.85
C VAL A 210 -20.33 0.55 -21.56
N GLN A 211 -21.57 0.05 -21.53
CA GLN A 211 -21.85 -1.34 -21.17
C GLN A 211 -21.10 -2.37 -22.03
N PRO A 212 -21.13 -2.31 -23.38
CA PRO A 212 -20.36 -3.23 -24.23
C PRO A 212 -18.85 -3.14 -24.00
N ILE A 213 -18.32 -1.95 -23.73
CA ILE A 213 -16.89 -1.73 -23.44
C ILE A 213 -16.51 -2.44 -22.14
N LEU A 214 -17.31 -2.29 -21.07
CA LEU A 214 -17.06 -2.95 -19.80
C LEU A 214 -17.20 -4.47 -19.92
N GLN A 215 -18.19 -4.95 -20.66
CA GLN A 215 -18.41 -6.37 -20.91
C GLN A 215 -17.25 -7.00 -21.71
N ALA A 216 -16.64 -6.26 -22.64
CA ALA A 216 -15.43 -6.68 -23.35
C ALA A 216 -14.23 -6.89 -22.41
N TYR A 217 -14.22 -6.31 -21.21
CA TYR A 217 -13.24 -6.58 -20.15
C TYR A 217 -13.74 -7.54 -19.05
N GLY A 218 -14.85 -8.23 -19.29
CA GLY A 218 -15.43 -9.19 -18.35
C GLY A 218 -16.14 -8.54 -17.15
N MET A 219 -16.44 -7.24 -17.21
CA MET A 219 -17.18 -6.55 -16.17
C MET A 219 -18.69 -6.62 -16.45
N ASN A 220 -19.42 -7.26 -15.53
CA ASN A 220 -20.87 -7.39 -15.64
C ASN A 220 -21.56 -6.10 -15.15
N THR A 221 -22.34 -5.49 -16.03
CA THR A 221 -23.24 -4.38 -15.68
C THR A 221 -24.69 -4.84 -15.74
N LEU A 222 -25.59 -4.10 -15.09
CA LEU A 222 -27.02 -4.33 -15.24
C LEU A 222 -27.43 -4.06 -16.70
N PRO A 223 -28.26 -4.91 -17.31
CA PRO A 223 -28.89 -4.60 -18.59
C PRO A 223 -29.60 -3.24 -18.55
N THR A 224 -29.44 -2.47 -19.61
CA THR A 224 -29.98 -1.11 -19.74
C THR A 224 -30.81 -1.03 -21.00
N TRP A 225 -32.06 -0.60 -20.86
CA TRP A 225 -32.96 -0.39 -22.00
C TRP A 225 -33.24 1.09 -22.17
N ILE A 226 -33.53 1.49 -23.40
CA ILE A 226 -33.84 2.87 -23.77
C ILE A 226 -35.34 2.95 -24.03
N ALA A 227 -35.98 3.96 -23.46
CA ALA A 227 -37.37 4.31 -23.72
C ALA A 227 -37.44 5.76 -24.21
N SER A 228 -38.14 6.00 -25.30
CA SER A 228 -38.33 7.32 -25.90
C SER A 228 -39.38 8.13 -25.14
N ASP A 229 -40.38 7.45 -24.58
CA ASP A 229 -41.47 8.04 -23.83
C ASP A 229 -41.87 7.17 -22.62
N SER A 230 -42.88 7.65 -21.90
CA SER A 230 -43.40 6.99 -20.71
C SER A 230 -44.10 5.66 -20.99
N THR A 231 -44.76 5.52 -22.15
CA THR A 231 -45.51 4.32 -22.52
C THR A 231 -44.54 3.19 -22.85
N GLU A 232 -43.49 3.49 -23.60
CA GLU A 232 -42.38 2.57 -23.86
C GLU A 232 -41.66 2.20 -22.55
N ALA A 233 -41.45 3.16 -21.65
CA ALA A 233 -40.83 2.89 -20.35
C ALA A 233 -41.66 1.92 -19.49
N VAL A 234 -42.98 2.02 -19.51
CA VAL A 234 -43.89 1.08 -18.84
C VAL A 234 -43.80 -0.29 -19.47
N HIS A 235 -43.87 -0.39 -20.80
CA HIS A 235 -43.81 -1.65 -21.51
C HIS A 235 -42.51 -2.41 -21.20
N ILE A 236 -41.38 -1.70 -21.21
CA ILE A 236 -40.07 -2.23 -20.86
C ILE A 236 -40.04 -2.66 -19.39
N ALA A 237 -40.59 -1.87 -18.46
CA ALA A 237 -40.64 -2.21 -17.04
C ALA A 237 -41.47 -3.48 -16.76
N GLU A 238 -42.57 -3.69 -17.49
CA GLU A 238 -43.38 -4.91 -17.40
C GLU A 238 -42.63 -6.16 -17.86
N GLN A 239 -41.77 -6.04 -18.88
CA GLN A 239 -40.94 -7.14 -19.38
C GLN A 239 -39.80 -7.50 -18.43
N ILE A 240 -39.14 -6.50 -17.84
CA ILE A 240 -37.98 -6.70 -16.95
C ILE A 240 -38.41 -7.18 -15.56
N GLY A 241 -39.59 -6.75 -15.12
CA GLY A 241 -40.09 -6.95 -13.77
C GLY A 241 -39.64 -5.87 -12.78
N TYR A 242 -40.41 -5.73 -11.71
CA TYR A 242 -40.27 -4.69 -10.70
C TYR A 242 -39.44 -5.15 -9.48
N PRO A 243 -38.74 -4.25 -8.77
CA PRO A 243 -38.71 -2.80 -8.97
C PRO A 243 -37.67 -2.34 -10.02
N VAL A 244 -37.98 -1.24 -10.70
CA VAL A 244 -37.14 -0.62 -11.74
C VAL A 244 -36.68 0.79 -11.34
N ALA A 245 -35.67 1.29 -12.05
CA ALA A 245 -35.21 2.66 -12.03
C ALA A 245 -35.38 3.32 -13.40
N LEU A 246 -35.76 4.59 -13.41
CA LEU A 246 -35.74 5.46 -14.57
C LEU A 246 -34.65 6.51 -14.42
N LYS A 247 -33.89 6.74 -15.50
CA LYS A 247 -32.86 7.79 -15.55
C LYS A 247 -33.01 8.58 -16.84
N LEU A 248 -32.99 9.91 -16.76
CA LEU A 248 -32.99 10.80 -17.91
C LEU A 248 -31.79 10.51 -18.83
N ARG A 249 -32.02 10.48 -20.13
CA ARG A 249 -30.99 10.44 -21.16
C ARG A 249 -30.98 11.76 -21.92
N SER A 250 -29.93 12.55 -21.71
CA SER A 250 -29.75 13.84 -22.38
C SER A 250 -28.27 14.20 -22.40
N PRO A 251 -27.67 14.51 -23.58
CA PRO A 251 -26.29 14.99 -23.66
C PRO A 251 -26.10 16.37 -23.03
N ASP A 252 -27.18 17.15 -22.93
CA ASP A 252 -27.12 18.54 -22.44
C ASP A 252 -27.26 18.62 -20.91
N ILE A 253 -27.58 17.51 -20.23
CA ILE A 253 -27.78 17.44 -18.78
C ILE A 253 -26.89 16.33 -18.19
N PRO A 254 -25.61 16.61 -17.89
CA PRO A 254 -24.67 15.59 -17.41
C PRO A 254 -25.01 15.09 -15.99
N HIS A 255 -25.40 16.00 -15.09
CA HIS A 255 -25.78 15.66 -13.72
C HIS A 255 -27.30 15.50 -13.58
N LYS A 256 -27.79 14.32 -13.92
CA LYS A 256 -29.23 13.95 -13.92
C LYS A 256 -29.95 14.31 -12.62
N SER A 257 -29.27 14.28 -11.47
CA SER A 257 -29.84 14.63 -10.17
C SER A 257 -30.27 16.09 -10.05
N GLU A 258 -29.65 17.02 -10.80
CA GLU A 258 -30.00 18.45 -10.77
C GLU A 258 -31.44 18.72 -11.22
N VAL A 259 -31.96 17.88 -12.11
CA VAL A 259 -33.34 17.95 -12.62
C VAL A 259 -34.25 16.89 -12.02
N GLN A 260 -33.81 16.23 -10.94
CA GLN A 260 -34.45 15.02 -10.40
C GLN A 260 -34.72 13.99 -11.50
N GLY A 261 -33.78 13.86 -12.44
CA GLY A 261 -33.85 12.98 -13.59
C GLY A 261 -33.55 11.51 -13.25
N VAL A 262 -33.56 11.13 -11.98
CA VAL A 262 -33.35 9.76 -11.52
C VAL A 262 -34.47 9.40 -10.55
N MET A 263 -35.23 8.37 -10.89
CA MET A 263 -36.32 7.83 -10.07
C MET A 263 -36.02 6.36 -9.81
N LEU A 264 -35.92 5.98 -8.54
CA LEU A 264 -35.51 4.64 -8.12
C LEU A 264 -36.67 3.89 -7.46
N TYR A 265 -36.58 2.57 -7.42
CA TYR A 265 -37.53 1.70 -6.70
C TYR A 265 -39.00 1.84 -7.13
N LEU A 266 -39.25 2.04 -8.43
CA LEU A 266 -40.59 2.07 -9.00
C LEU A 266 -41.14 0.64 -9.05
N ARG A 267 -42.31 0.41 -8.48
CA ARG A 267 -42.88 -0.92 -8.21
C ARG A 267 -44.07 -1.28 -9.08
N THR A 268 -44.63 -0.31 -9.79
CA THR A 268 -45.83 -0.50 -10.62
C THR A 268 -45.75 0.27 -11.92
N ALA A 269 -46.53 -0.16 -12.92
CA ALA A 269 -46.66 0.55 -14.20
C ALA A 269 -47.10 2.00 -14.01
N ASN A 270 -48.03 2.26 -13.09
CA ASN A 270 -48.50 3.62 -12.80
C ASN A 270 -47.38 4.49 -12.21
N GLU A 271 -46.57 3.97 -11.27
CA GLU A 271 -45.41 4.69 -10.74
C GLU A 271 -44.39 5.02 -11.83
N VAL A 272 -44.11 4.09 -12.75
CA VAL A 272 -43.22 4.31 -13.89
C VAL A 272 -43.74 5.41 -14.81
N GLN A 273 -45.01 5.33 -15.20
CA GLN A 273 -45.67 6.29 -16.07
C GLN A 273 -45.65 7.71 -15.47
N GLN A 274 -45.99 7.84 -14.18
CA GLN A 274 -45.98 9.12 -13.48
C GLN A 274 -44.57 9.69 -13.33
N ALA A 275 -43.60 8.85 -12.97
CA ALA A 275 -42.21 9.24 -12.83
C ALA A 275 -41.60 9.71 -14.16
N ALA A 276 -41.86 9.00 -15.25
CA ALA A 276 -41.41 9.37 -16.59
C ALA A 276 -41.94 10.75 -17.02
N ASN A 277 -43.26 10.96 -16.90
CA ASN A 277 -43.88 12.25 -17.22
C ASN A 277 -43.32 13.38 -16.37
N ALA A 278 -43.20 13.16 -15.05
CA ALA A 278 -42.65 14.16 -14.15
C ALA A 278 -41.19 14.54 -14.49
N ILE A 279 -40.36 13.58 -14.91
CA ILE A 279 -39.00 13.87 -15.40
C ILE A 279 -39.06 14.77 -16.64
N PHE A 280 -39.86 14.40 -17.65
CA PHE A 280 -39.95 15.18 -18.88
C PHE A 280 -40.49 16.60 -18.65
N ASP A 281 -41.51 16.74 -17.79
CA ASP A 281 -42.10 18.04 -17.48
C ASP A 281 -41.11 18.95 -16.75
N ARG A 282 -40.35 18.41 -15.78
CA ARG A 282 -39.28 19.15 -15.09
C ARG A 282 -38.20 19.63 -16.05
N VAL A 283 -37.75 18.75 -16.95
CA VAL A 283 -36.72 19.11 -17.94
C VAL A 283 -37.23 20.18 -18.90
N LYS A 284 -38.47 20.06 -19.40
CA LYS A 284 -39.07 21.08 -20.28
C LYS A 284 -39.16 22.45 -19.60
N MET A 285 -39.45 22.50 -18.29
CA MET A 285 -39.54 23.76 -17.55
C MET A 285 -38.16 24.35 -17.22
N ALA A 286 -37.23 23.54 -16.71
CA ALA A 286 -35.94 24.02 -16.23
C ALA A 286 -34.90 24.18 -17.35
N TRP A 287 -34.98 23.36 -18.41
CA TRP A 287 -34.04 23.27 -19.51
C TRP A 287 -34.75 23.13 -20.87
N PRO A 288 -35.53 24.15 -21.30
CA PRO A 288 -36.38 24.04 -22.50
C PRO A 288 -35.62 23.81 -23.81
N GLN A 289 -34.32 24.14 -23.85
CA GLN A 289 -33.45 23.95 -25.01
C GLN A 289 -32.64 22.66 -24.96
N ALA A 290 -32.75 21.86 -23.89
CA ALA A 290 -32.00 20.62 -23.77
C ALA A 290 -32.55 19.55 -24.71
N ARG A 291 -31.66 18.87 -25.42
CA ARG A 291 -31.95 17.70 -26.23
C ARG A 291 -32.21 16.53 -25.31
N VAL A 292 -33.45 16.06 -25.29
CA VAL A 292 -33.84 14.88 -24.51
C VAL A 292 -33.93 13.68 -25.44
N HIS A 293 -33.10 12.68 -25.21
CA HIS A 293 -33.06 11.44 -25.98
C HIS A 293 -33.89 10.32 -25.35
N GLY A 294 -34.72 10.64 -24.35
CA GLY A 294 -35.60 9.71 -23.65
C GLY A 294 -35.13 9.37 -22.23
N LEU A 295 -35.36 8.12 -21.83
CA LEU A 295 -35.10 7.55 -20.53
C LEU A 295 -34.31 6.24 -20.66
N LEU A 296 -33.52 5.94 -19.64
CA LEU A 296 -32.94 4.62 -19.41
C LEU A 296 -33.80 3.89 -18.37
N VAL A 297 -34.18 2.65 -18.68
CA VAL A 297 -34.90 1.74 -17.78
C VAL A 297 -33.93 0.65 -17.34
N GLN A 298 -33.83 0.40 -16.04
CA GLN A 298 -32.96 -0.64 -15.46
C GLN A 298 -33.65 -1.33 -14.29
N SER A 299 -33.41 -2.63 -14.09
CA SER A 299 -33.82 -3.33 -12.86
C SER A 299 -33.01 -2.83 -11.66
N MET A 300 -33.60 -2.90 -10.46
CA MET A 300 -32.86 -2.60 -9.24
C MET A 300 -31.99 -3.79 -8.83
N ALA A 301 -30.67 -3.58 -8.74
CA ALA A 301 -29.77 -4.58 -8.16
C ALA A 301 -30.13 -4.87 -6.69
N ASN A 302 -30.14 -6.15 -6.32
CA ASN A 302 -30.22 -6.55 -4.92
C ASN A 302 -28.92 -6.16 -4.19
N ARG A 303 -29.03 -5.30 -3.18
CA ARG A 303 -27.90 -4.82 -2.38
C ARG A 303 -27.71 -5.58 -1.07
N ALA A 304 -28.59 -6.53 -0.74
CA ALA A 304 -28.51 -7.27 0.51
C ALA A 304 -27.17 -8.03 0.60
N GLY A 305 -26.33 -7.66 1.58
CA GLY A 305 -25.00 -8.25 1.77
C GLY A 305 -23.92 -7.77 0.79
N ALA A 306 -24.23 -6.83 -0.11
CA ALA A 306 -23.26 -6.28 -1.05
C ALA A 306 -22.44 -5.15 -0.39
N GLN A 307 -21.18 -5.02 -0.79
CA GLN A 307 -20.35 -3.85 -0.50
C GLN A 307 -20.36 -2.91 -1.70
N GLU A 308 -20.62 -1.63 -1.46
CA GLU A 308 -20.49 -0.60 -2.48
C GLU A 308 -19.04 -0.14 -2.52
N LEU A 309 -18.41 -0.25 -3.69
CA LEU A 309 -17.04 0.21 -3.92
C LEU A 309 -17.05 1.25 -5.03
N ARG A 310 -16.19 2.26 -4.89
CA ARG A 310 -15.89 3.21 -5.94
C ARG A 310 -14.46 2.99 -6.42
N VAL A 311 -14.30 2.82 -7.73
CA VAL A 311 -13.01 2.76 -8.41
C VAL A 311 -12.96 3.95 -9.35
N VAL A 312 -11.89 4.73 -9.27
CA VAL A 312 -11.66 5.89 -10.14
C VAL A 312 -10.28 5.75 -10.78
N VAL A 313 -10.23 6.02 -12.08
CA VAL A 313 -8.97 6.15 -12.82
C VAL A 313 -8.91 7.58 -13.33
N GLU A 314 -7.85 8.28 -12.95
CA GLU A 314 -7.65 9.69 -13.28
C GLU A 314 -6.21 9.92 -13.74
N HIS A 315 -5.99 10.99 -14.51
CA HIS A 315 -4.65 11.43 -14.89
C HIS A 315 -4.27 12.66 -14.07
N ASP A 316 -3.37 12.48 -13.11
CA ASP A 316 -2.83 13.56 -12.29
C ASP A 316 -1.68 14.29 -13.02
N PRO A 317 -1.60 15.63 -12.93
CA PRO A 317 -0.56 16.41 -13.61
C PRO A 317 0.89 16.09 -13.19
N VAL A 318 1.10 15.56 -11.98
CA VAL A 318 2.43 15.30 -11.41
C VAL A 318 2.76 13.80 -11.49
N PHE A 319 1.84 12.94 -11.08
CA PHE A 319 2.07 11.50 -10.97
C PHE A 319 1.64 10.72 -12.22
N GLY A 320 0.90 11.34 -13.14
CA GLY A 320 0.32 10.68 -14.29
C GLY A 320 -0.90 9.83 -13.91
N PRO A 321 -1.14 8.67 -14.54
CA PRO A 321 -2.31 7.87 -14.27
C PRO A 321 -2.31 7.36 -12.83
N LEU A 322 -3.46 7.44 -12.16
CA LEU A 322 -3.67 6.93 -10.81
C LEU A 322 -4.98 6.15 -10.71
N ILE A 323 -4.98 5.14 -9.85
CA ILE A 323 -6.16 4.32 -9.53
C ILE A 323 -6.50 4.57 -8.07
N MET A 324 -7.72 5.03 -7.84
CA MET A 324 -8.28 5.23 -6.50
C MET A 324 -9.35 4.18 -6.25
N LEU A 325 -9.32 3.58 -5.06
CA LEU A 325 -10.34 2.63 -4.61
C LEU A 325 -10.81 3.01 -3.22
N GLY A 326 -12.13 3.02 -3.00
CA GLY A 326 -12.71 3.30 -1.70
C GLY A 326 -14.11 2.74 -1.54
N GLU A 327 -14.70 2.93 -0.37
CA GLU A 327 -16.13 2.65 -0.17
C GLU A 327 -16.96 3.62 -1.03
N GLY A 328 -17.98 3.10 -1.70
CA GLY A 328 -18.91 3.90 -2.47
C GLY A 328 -19.86 4.70 -1.56
N GLY A 329 -20.52 5.69 -2.16
CA GLY A 329 -21.43 6.58 -1.44
C GLY A 329 -21.68 7.88 -2.21
N VAL A 330 -22.68 8.64 -1.76
CA VAL A 330 -23.07 9.91 -2.39
C VAL A 330 -22.04 11.01 -2.10
N GLU A 331 -21.55 11.10 -0.86
CA GLU A 331 -20.52 12.06 -0.43
C GLU A 331 -19.13 11.40 -0.38
N TRP A 332 -18.61 11.02 -1.55
CA TRP A 332 -17.27 10.46 -1.65
C TRP A 332 -16.20 11.56 -1.62
N ARG A 333 -15.27 11.46 -0.67
CA ARG A 333 -14.10 12.35 -0.54
C ARG A 333 -12.82 11.55 -0.78
N PRO A 334 -12.19 11.64 -1.97
CA PRO A 334 -11.02 10.84 -2.31
C PRO A 334 -9.89 11.00 -1.28
N GLU A 335 -9.68 12.22 -0.79
CA GLU A 335 -8.61 12.61 0.15
C GLU A 335 -8.56 11.75 1.42
N ASP A 336 -9.72 11.39 1.96
CA ASP A 336 -9.84 10.66 3.23
C ASP A 336 -10.42 9.24 3.07
N GLN A 337 -11.07 8.96 1.93
CA GLN A 337 -11.86 7.74 1.73
C GLN A 337 -11.33 6.83 0.63
N ALA A 338 -10.26 7.22 -0.08
CA ALA A 338 -9.65 6.41 -1.10
C ALA A 338 -8.24 5.95 -0.70
N VAL A 339 -7.92 4.72 -1.10
CA VAL A 339 -6.55 4.25 -1.22
C VAL A 339 -6.08 4.46 -2.66
N VAL A 340 -4.84 4.90 -2.82
CA VAL A 340 -4.28 5.29 -4.12
C VAL A 340 -3.21 4.30 -4.53
N ALA A 341 -3.20 3.91 -5.81
CA ALA A 341 -2.09 3.19 -6.40
C ALA A 341 -1.77 3.73 -7.80
N LEU A 342 -0.50 3.61 -8.17
CA LEU A 342 0.00 3.99 -9.49
C LEU A 342 0.05 2.73 -10.37
N PRO A 343 -0.55 2.75 -11.58
CA PRO A 343 -0.43 1.65 -12.52
C PRO A 343 1.00 1.56 -13.09
N PRO A 344 1.41 0.39 -13.61
CA PRO A 344 0.61 -0.84 -13.69
C PRO A 344 0.56 -1.61 -12.36
N LEU A 345 -0.62 -2.17 -12.04
CA LEU A 345 -0.79 -3.03 -10.87
C LEU A 345 -0.65 -4.50 -11.27
N ASN A 346 0.19 -5.23 -10.54
CA ASN A 346 0.13 -6.69 -10.55
C ASN A 346 -0.97 -7.20 -9.60
N MET A 347 -1.28 -8.49 -9.64
CA MET A 347 -2.34 -9.09 -8.81
C MET A 347 -2.11 -8.94 -7.30
N ASN A 348 -0.86 -8.87 -6.84
CA ASN A 348 -0.56 -8.66 -5.43
C ASN A 348 -0.87 -7.21 -5.03
N LEU A 349 -0.42 -6.23 -5.81
CA LEU A 349 -0.69 -4.81 -5.58
C LEU A 349 -2.19 -4.51 -5.66
N ALA A 350 -2.90 -5.06 -6.66
CA ALA A 350 -4.34 -4.93 -6.77
C ALA A 350 -5.07 -5.55 -5.56
N ARG A 351 -4.65 -6.73 -5.10
CA ARG A 351 -5.20 -7.36 -3.89
C ARG A 351 -4.95 -6.51 -2.65
N TYR A 352 -3.76 -5.94 -2.49
CA TYR A 352 -3.46 -5.04 -1.37
C TYR A 352 -4.33 -3.79 -1.41
N LEU A 353 -4.50 -3.18 -2.59
CA LEU A 353 -5.37 -2.02 -2.78
C LEU A 353 -6.80 -2.33 -2.34
N VAL A 354 -7.36 -3.47 -2.77
CA VAL A 354 -8.71 -3.89 -2.35
C VAL A 354 -8.77 -4.11 -0.84
N ILE A 355 -7.82 -4.85 -0.25
CA ILE A 355 -7.80 -5.12 1.20
C ILE A 355 -7.72 -3.82 2.01
N GLN A 356 -6.92 -2.85 1.57
CA GLN A 356 -6.79 -1.57 2.26
C GLN A 356 -8.05 -0.72 2.09
N GLY A 357 -8.60 -0.65 0.87
CA GLY A 357 -9.83 0.09 0.58
C GLY A 357 -11.05 -0.43 1.34
N SER A 358 -11.17 -1.75 1.51
CA SER A 358 -12.23 -2.36 2.33
C SER A 358 -12.09 -2.10 3.84
N LYS A 359 -10.91 -1.66 4.31
CA LYS A 359 -10.62 -1.38 5.73
C LYS A 359 -10.77 0.09 6.11
N VAL A 360 -11.03 0.99 5.17
CA VAL A 360 -11.02 2.46 5.41
C VAL A 360 -11.99 2.87 6.52
N LYS A 361 -13.08 2.14 6.79
CA LYS A 361 -13.94 2.38 7.97
C LYS A 361 -13.32 2.06 9.34
N ARG A 362 -12.27 1.24 9.43
CA ARG A 362 -11.63 0.85 10.70
C ARG A 362 -10.40 1.69 11.06
N PHE A 363 -9.90 2.51 10.13
CA PHE A 363 -8.58 3.14 10.26
C PHE A 363 -8.57 4.66 10.06
N VAL A 364 -9.70 5.38 10.16
CA VAL A 364 -9.69 6.86 10.26
C VAL A 364 -9.19 7.36 11.64
N ARG A 365 -8.28 6.61 12.29
CA ARG A 365 -7.56 7.07 13.48
C ARG A 365 -6.08 6.68 13.55
N ALA A 366 -5.52 6.04 12.52
CA ALA A 366 -4.09 5.79 12.48
C ALA A 366 -3.62 5.74 11.02
N VAL A 367 -2.38 6.16 10.77
CA VAL A 367 -1.75 6.26 9.45
C VAL A 367 -2.04 7.56 8.69
N ARG A 368 -1.64 8.68 9.31
CA ARG A 368 -1.01 9.79 8.58
C ARG A 368 0.34 9.31 8.05
N TYR A 369 0.39 8.79 6.82
CA TYR A 369 1.66 8.58 6.09
C TYR A 369 1.48 8.88 4.60
N ALA A 370 1.23 10.16 4.30
CA ALA A 370 1.44 10.74 2.95
C ALA A 370 1.58 12.27 2.99
N HIS A 371 1.88 12.87 4.15
CA HIS A 371 1.97 14.34 4.31
C HIS A 371 3.42 14.86 4.43
N TRP A 372 4.43 14.07 4.07
CA TRP A 372 5.84 14.44 4.25
C TRP A 372 6.68 14.48 2.96
N MET A 373 6.06 14.52 1.77
CA MET A 373 6.79 14.70 0.49
C MET A 373 6.41 15.96 -0.28
N LEU A 374 5.79 16.97 0.36
CA LEU A 374 5.45 18.25 -0.30
C LEU A 374 5.98 19.51 0.42
N GLN A 375 7.03 19.37 1.23
CA GLN A 375 7.84 20.52 1.65
C GLN A 375 9.33 20.15 1.62
N ALA A 376 9.93 20.27 0.44
CA ALA A 376 11.35 20.56 0.23
C ALA A 376 11.50 21.28 -1.11
#